data_AF-A0A968ZHX2-F1
#
_entry.id   AF-A0A968ZHX2-F1
#
_cell.length_a   1.000
_cell.length_b   1.000
_cell.length_c   1.000
_cell.angle_alpha   90.00
_cell.angle_beta   90.00
_cell.angle_gamma   90.00
#
_symmetry.space_group_name_H-M   'P 1'
#
loop_
_entity.id
_entity.type
_entity.pdbx_description
1 polymer ?
#
loop_
_entity_poly.entity_id
_entity_poly.type
_entity_poly.pdbx_seq_one_letter_code
_entity_poly.pdbx_strand_id
1 'polypeptide(L)'
;MTQERNALFGFLTRNKISGVFLLSSDRHRADVWKITRPDDYPLVEFASGRLTNTHYHKAMPGVEFSYNRRPVFGMLHFDFGTSNSVVTYEIINIDNKSIYTYPLTLKQLR
;
A
#
# COMPACT_ATOMS: atom_id res chain seq x y z
N MET A 1 3.27 -13.38 11.21
CA MET A 1 2.03 -12.93 10.56
C MET A 1 0.84 -13.50 11.32
N THR A 2 -0.32 -12.83 11.33
CA THR A 2 -1.53 -13.33 12.00
C THR A 2 -2.23 -14.42 11.18
N GLN A 3 -3.13 -15.17 11.81
CA GLN A 3 -3.87 -16.25 11.14
C GLN A 3 -4.76 -15.71 10.00
N GLU A 4 -5.39 -14.56 10.20
CA GLU A 4 -6.29 -13.92 9.23
C GLU A 4 -5.52 -13.47 7.98
N ARG A 5 -4.36 -12.83 8.16
CA ARG A 5 -3.50 -12.39 7.05
C ARG A 5 -3.01 -13.59 6.23
N ASN A 6 -2.62 -14.67 6.90
CA ASN A 6 -2.20 -15.90 6.22
C ASN A 6 -3.37 -16.56 5.46
N ALA A 7 -4.57 -16.57 6.04
CA ALA A 7 -5.76 -17.13 5.40
C ALA A 7 -6.12 -16.35 4.11
N LEU A 8 -6.13 -15.01 4.18
CA LEU A 8 -6.38 -14.14 3.04
C LEU A 8 -5.32 -14.34 1.94
N PHE A 9 -4.04 -14.30 2.30
CA PHE A 9 -2.96 -14.42 1.32
C PHE A 9 -2.93 -15.80 0.67
N GLY A 10 -3.13 -16.84 1.46
CA GLY A 10 -3.24 -18.21 0.95
C GLY A 10 -4.46 -18.39 0.05
N PHE A 11 -5.57 -17.70 0.30
CA PHE A 11 -6.73 -17.72 -0.59
C PHE A 11 -6.41 -17.13 -1.96
N LEU A 12 -5.71 -15.99 -2.01
CA LEU A 12 -5.29 -15.38 -3.28
C LEU A 12 -4.41 -16.32 -4.09
N THR A 13 -3.41 -16.93 -3.45
CA THR A 13 -2.47 -17.85 -4.11
C THR A 13 -3.15 -19.13 -4.59
N ARG A 14 -3.97 -19.78 -3.73
CA ARG A 14 -4.69 -21.02 -4.10
C ARG A 14 -5.64 -20.81 -5.29
N ASN A 15 -6.26 -19.63 -5.38
CA ASN A 15 -7.20 -19.31 -6.45
C ASN A 15 -6.56 -18.56 -7.63
N LYS A 16 -5.24 -18.37 -7.63
CA LYS A 16 -4.47 -17.70 -8.69
C LYS A 16 -5.03 -16.30 -9.04
N ILE A 17 -5.41 -15.54 -8.02
CA ILE A 17 -6.00 -14.21 -8.22
C ILE A 17 -4.88 -13.18 -8.47
N SER A 18 -4.83 -12.64 -9.69
CA SER A 18 -3.89 -11.59 -10.09
C SER A 18 -4.50 -10.19 -9.94
N GLY A 19 -3.65 -9.15 -9.99
CA GLY A 19 -4.09 -7.75 -9.96
C GLY A 19 -4.45 -7.22 -8.58
N VAL A 20 -4.09 -7.90 -7.49
CA VAL A 20 -4.48 -7.51 -6.12
C VAL A 20 -3.36 -6.71 -5.45
N PHE A 21 -3.74 -5.56 -4.89
CA PHE A 21 -2.96 -4.81 -3.91
C PHE A 21 -3.85 -4.50 -2.70
N LEU A 22 -3.26 -4.11 -1.57
CA LEU A 22 -3.98 -3.95 -0.31
C LEU A 22 -4.09 -2.47 0.03
N LEU A 23 -5.25 -2.09 0.58
CA LEU A 23 -5.45 -0.80 1.24
C LEU A 23 -5.71 -1.06 2.72
N SER A 24 -4.98 -0.36 3.58
CA SER A 24 -5.13 -0.49 5.02
C SER A 24 -4.99 0.85 5.74
N SER A 25 -5.21 0.86 7.05
CA SER A 25 -5.08 2.06 7.88
C SER A 25 -4.72 1.67 9.31
N ASP A 26 -5.21 2.42 10.30
CA ASP A 26 -5.08 2.20 11.76
C ASP A 26 -3.69 2.45 12.36
N ARG A 27 -2.62 2.37 11.55
CA ARG A 27 -1.25 2.62 12.02
C ARG A 27 -0.90 4.10 12.30
N HIS A 28 -1.85 5.01 12.09
CA HIS A 28 -1.67 6.46 12.27
C HIS A 28 -0.47 7.04 11.52
N ARG A 29 -0.20 6.50 10.32
CA ARG A 29 0.87 6.89 9.39
C ARG A 29 0.55 6.40 7.98
N ALA A 30 1.18 7.01 6.99
CA ALA A 30 1.05 6.63 5.59
C ALA A 30 2.27 5.78 5.21
N ASP A 31 2.05 4.51 4.88
CA ASP A 31 3.10 3.57 4.56
C ASP A 31 2.94 2.96 3.16
N VAL A 32 4.06 2.55 2.58
CA VAL A 32 4.11 1.57 1.49
C VAL A 32 4.83 0.33 2.02
N TRP A 33 4.17 -0.81 1.91
CA TRP A 33 4.71 -2.11 2.30
C TRP A 33 4.79 -3.02 1.08
N LYS A 34 5.90 -3.73 0.94
CA LYS A 34 6.04 -4.83 -0.01
C LYS A 34 6.13 -6.15 0.74
N ILE A 35 5.22 -7.07 0.43
CA ILE A 35 5.03 -8.31 1.17
C ILE A 35 5.30 -9.47 0.22
N THR A 36 6.49 -10.03 0.33
CA THR A 36 6.86 -11.24 -0.42
C THR A 36 6.09 -12.44 0.12
N ARG A 37 5.58 -13.28 -0.79
CA ARG A 37 4.89 -14.53 -0.48
C ARG A 37 5.53 -15.66 -1.29
N PRO A 38 5.64 -16.89 -0.75
CA PRO A 38 6.11 -18.03 -1.53
C PRO A 38 5.21 -18.28 -2.75
N ASP A 39 5.84 -18.62 -3.87
CA ASP A 39 5.18 -19.12 -5.09
C ASP A 39 4.15 -18.17 -5.75
N ASP A 40 4.23 -16.86 -5.47
CA ASP A 40 3.28 -15.87 -5.97
C ASP A 40 3.91 -14.45 -6.05
N TYR A 41 3.23 -13.51 -6.69
CA TYR A 41 3.70 -12.12 -6.75
C TYR A 41 3.64 -11.44 -5.37
N PRO A 42 4.54 -10.48 -5.09
CA PRO A 42 4.52 -9.73 -3.85
C PRO A 42 3.27 -8.86 -3.77
N LEU A 43 2.59 -8.84 -2.63
CA LEU A 43 1.52 -7.88 -2.39
C LEU A 43 2.12 -6.54 -2.01
N VAL A 44 1.63 -5.48 -2.63
CA VAL A 44 1.90 -4.12 -2.19
C VAL A 44 0.72 -3.66 -1.33
N GLU A 45 1.03 -3.11 -0.17
CA GLU A 45 0.04 -2.57 0.77
C GLU A 45 0.27 -1.07 0.93
N PHE A 46 -0.76 -0.29 0.62
CA PHE A 46 -0.82 1.15 0.86
C PHE A 46 -1.59 1.39 2.15
N ALA A 47 -0.87 1.74 3.22
CA ALA A 47 -1.50 2.17 4.45
C ALA A 47 -1.72 3.69 4.39
N SER A 48 -2.94 4.14 4.64
CA SER A 48 -3.32 5.56 4.62
C SER A 48 -3.87 5.99 5.98
N GLY A 49 -3.25 7.00 6.56
CA GLY A 49 -3.58 7.58 7.87
C GLY A 49 -2.44 8.51 8.27
N ARG A 50 -2.59 9.52 9.11
CA ARG A 50 -3.65 9.95 10.01
C ARG A 50 -4.23 11.27 9.46
N LEU A 51 -5.49 11.33 9.06
CA LEU A 51 -6.03 12.59 8.53
C LEU A 51 -6.35 13.61 9.64
N THR A 52 -6.82 13.14 10.79
CA THR A 52 -7.26 14.02 11.90
C THR A 52 -6.59 13.69 13.24
N ASN A 53 -6.09 12.46 13.41
CA ASN A 53 -5.49 12.04 14.68
C ASN A 53 -4.23 12.85 14.99
N THR A 54 -3.95 13.13 16.26
CA THR A 54 -2.73 13.80 16.77
C THR A 54 -1.70 12.82 17.33
N HIS A 55 -2.07 11.55 17.57
CA HIS A 55 -1.17 10.45 17.91
C HIS A 55 -0.55 9.82 16.66
N TYR A 56 0.71 9.37 16.74
CA TYR A 56 1.38 8.68 15.64
C TYR A 56 2.32 7.59 16.16
N HIS A 57 2.48 6.54 15.35
CA HIS A 57 3.46 5.50 15.60
C HIS A 57 4.71 5.73 14.76
N LYS A 58 5.88 5.32 15.27
CA LYS A 58 7.14 5.34 14.51
C LYS A 58 7.04 4.45 13.28
N ALA A 59 7.86 4.75 12.28
CA ALA A 59 8.07 3.86 11.14
C ALA A 59 8.60 2.50 11.64
N MET A 60 8.16 1.43 11.00
CA MET A 60 8.57 0.07 11.33
C MET A 60 9.74 -0.35 10.43
N PRO A 61 10.69 -1.16 10.93
CA PRO A 61 11.72 -1.75 10.07
C PRO A 61 11.11 -2.55 8.92
N GLY A 62 11.69 -2.42 7.72
CA GLY A 62 11.25 -3.14 6.52
C GLY A 62 10.11 -2.49 5.73
N VAL A 63 9.63 -1.32 6.15
CA VAL A 63 8.71 -0.50 5.35
C VAL A 63 9.45 0.09 4.14
N GLU A 64 8.83 0.10 2.96
CA GLU A 64 9.42 0.70 1.75
C GLU A 64 9.44 2.24 1.87
N PHE A 65 8.35 2.81 2.37
CA PHE A 65 8.22 4.22 2.66
C PHE A 65 7.27 4.45 3.83
N SER A 66 7.55 5.43 4.70
CA SER A 66 6.67 5.79 5.81
C SER A 66 6.66 7.29 6.07
N TYR A 67 5.48 7.85 6.30
CA TYR A 67 5.29 9.26 6.65
C TYR A 67 4.25 9.45 7.75
N ASN A 68 4.60 10.21 8.78
CA ASN A 68 3.72 10.52 9.92
C ASN A 68 3.93 11.93 10.50
N ARG A 69 4.68 12.80 9.82
CA ARG A 69 5.07 14.12 10.36
C ARG A 69 3.91 15.10 10.46
N ARG A 70 2.95 15.00 9.54
CA ARG A 70 1.73 15.83 9.49
C ARG A 70 0.54 14.93 9.18
N PRO A 71 -0.69 15.40 9.44
CA PRO A 71 -1.85 14.70 8.96
C PRO A 71 -1.81 14.51 7.44
N VAL A 72 -2.31 13.37 6.98
CA VAL A 72 -2.03 12.87 5.63
C VAL A 72 -3.12 11.91 5.17
N PHE A 73 -3.36 11.86 3.87
CA PHE A 73 -4.19 10.88 3.20
C PHE A 73 -3.50 10.36 1.94
N GLY A 74 -3.94 9.19 1.50
CA GLY A 74 -3.52 8.57 0.26
C GLY A 74 -4.48 8.85 -0.89
N MET A 75 -3.95 9.11 -2.07
CA MET A 75 -4.69 9.25 -3.33
C MET A 75 -4.22 8.17 -4.32
N LEU A 76 -5.14 7.58 -5.07
CA LEU A 76 -4.84 6.59 -6.10
C LEU A 76 -5.16 7.17 -7.46
N HIS A 77 -4.14 7.22 -8.32
CA HIS A 77 -4.28 7.63 -9.72
C HIS A 77 -4.20 6.40 -10.59
N PHE A 78 -5.28 6.07 -11.31
CA PHE A 78 -5.33 4.92 -12.19
C PHE A 78 -5.14 5.34 -13.64
N ASP A 79 -4.19 4.70 -14.32
CA ASP A 79 -4.04 4.74 -15.76
C ASP A 79 -4.20 3.32 -16.32
N PHE A 80 -5.28 3.10 -17.06
CA PHE A 80 -5.67 1.78 -17.57
C PHE A 80 -5.21 1.57 -19.03
N GLY A 81 -3.91 1.55 -19.26
CA GLY A 81 -3.33 1.12 -20.55
C GLY A 81 -3.33 -0.41 -20.71
N THR A 82 -3.61 -0.94 -21.90
CA THR A 82 -3.75 -2.40 -22.17
C THR A 82 -2.51 -3.24 -21.81
N SER A 83 -1.30 -2.70 -21.95
CA SER A 83 -0.02 -3.36 -21.59
C SER A 83 0.74 -2.67 -20.45
N ASN A 84 0.41 -1.42 -20.14
CA ASN A 84 1.15 -0.56 -19.22
C ASN A 84 0.26 0.00 -18.09
N SER A 85 -0.86 -0.68 -17.76
CA SER A 85 -1.74 -0.28 -16.66
C SER A 85 -0.94 -0.07 -15.37
N VAL A 86 -1.14 1.08 -14.72
CA VAL A 86 -0.45 1.47 -13.50
C VAL A 86 -1.43 2.15 -12.56
N VAL A 87 -1.32 1.82 -11.27
CA VAL A 87 -1.90 2.62 -10.20
C VAL A 87 -0.76 3.34 -9.49
N THR A 88 -0.85 4.67 -9.37
CA THR A 88 0.10 5.46 -8.60
C THR A 88 -0.52 5.83 -7.27
N TYR A 89 0.10 5.37 -6.18
CA TYR A 89 -0.25 5.80 -4.83
C TYR A 89 0.49 7.09 -4.50
N GLU A 90 -0.24 8.14 -4.20
CA GLU A 90 0.30 9.44 -3.78
C GLU A 90 -0.05 9.71 -2.32
N ILE A 91 0.94 10.12 -1.54
CA ILE A 91 0.78 10.51 -0.15
C ILE A 91 0.73 12.03 -0.09
N ILE A 92 -0.42 12.59 0.31
CA ILE A 92 -0.67 14.04 0.35
C ILE A 92 -0.89 14.48 1.79
N ASN A 93 -0.08 15.44 2.26
CA ASN A 93 -0.25 15.97 3.60
C ASN A 93 -1.37 17.04 3.68
N ILE A 94 -1.71 17.45 4.89
CA ILE A 94 -2.79 18.44 5.15
C ILE A 94 -2.53 19.83 4.54
N ASP A 95 -1.30 20.14 4.16
CA ASP A 95 -0.95 21.39 3.46
C ASP A 95 -1.05 21.25 1.93
N ASN A 96 -1.70 20.18 1.45
CA ASN A 96 -1.82 19.82 0.04
C ASN A 96 -0.47 19.59 -0.67
N LYS A 97 0.56 19.18 0.09
CA LYS A 97 1.87 18.83 -0.48
C LYS A 97 1.94 17.34 -0.78
N SER A 98 2.28 17.02 -2.03
CA SER A 98 2.68 15.68 -2.43
C SER A 98 4.00 15.32 -1.75
N ILE A 99 3.96 14.31 -0.88
CA ILE A 99 5.10 13.88 -0.06
C ILE A 99 5.86 12.76 -0.77
N TYR A 100 5.13 11.84 -1.39
CA TYR A 100 5.68 10.65 -2.00
C TYR A 100 4.70 10.06 -3.00
N THR A 101 5.23 9.44 -4.04
CA THR A 101 4.48 8.72 -5.06
C THR A 101 5.08 7.35 -5.29
N TYR A 102 4.24 6.32 -5.39
CA TYR A 102 4.65 4.95 -5.68
C TYR A 102 3.85 4.40 -6.88
N PRO A 103 4.49 4.25 -8.06
CA PRO A 103 3.85 3.59 -9.19
C PRO A 103 3.86 2.07 -9.00
N LEU A 104 2.69 1.44 -9.15
CA LEU A 104 2.50 -0.01 -9.12
C LEU A 104 1.90 -0.46 -10.45
N THR A 105 2.72 -1.16 -11.24
CA THR A 105 2.31 -1.65 -12.56
C THR A 105 1.56 -2.96 -12.45
N LEU A 106 0.63 -3.21 -13.38
CA LEU A 106 -0.08 -4.49 -13.47
C LEU A 106 0.87 -5.69 -13.66
N LYS A 107 2.04 -5.48 -14.28
CA LYS A 107 3.08 -6.51 -14.43
C LYS A 107 3.65 -6.99 -13.09
N GLN A 108 3.67 -6.12 -12.07
CA GLN A 108 4.12 -6.50 -10.72
C GLN A 108 3.07 -7.29 -9.93
N LEU A 109 1.82 -7.37 -10.43
CA LEU A 109 0.68 -8.02 -9.78
C LEU A 109 0.24 -9.30 -10.49
N ARG A 110 1.17 -9.98 -11.17
CA ARG A 110 0.93 -11.18 -11.99
C ARG A 110 2.02 -12.22 -11.79
#